data_AF-A0A9E0SMF6-F1
#
_entry.id   AF-A0A9E0SMF6-F1
#
_cell.length_a   1.000
_cell.length_b   1.000
_cell.length_c   1.000
_cell.angle_alpha   90.00
_cell.angle_beta   90.00
_cell.angle_gamma   90.00
#
_symmetry.space_group_name_H-M   'P 1'
#
loop_
_entity.id
_entity.type
_entity.pdbx_description
1 polymer ?
#
loop_
_entity_poly.entity_id
_entity_poly.type
_entity_poly.pdbx_seq_one_letter_code
_entity_poly.pdbx_strand_id
1 'polypeptide(L)'
;MPNWVYHRMRLTGSPEALERFVAQLKPESAEDQDQDQAPAGYALDFNVWAPMPPELEAIEVGGQSQLGDALLAHMTEPWEGFLAQDRWCARLCQPLPTEAIPVRVVGDLVHWAEAQSLPDAAQPLTAAQTALQQLQHCLSLGRTRLRNIERHGHADWYGWSLEHWGCKWNGGRCELARLSETELALHFETAWSPPEPVLRRIVQAHPALSGWIDYLDEGLGFAGTYRFGVQVPGGFEDQPTSDAAGLAREVFDWEVEDEEPEPDEDPDPQPQTVRALDEREIPIN
;
A
#
# COMPACT_ATOMS: atom_id res chain seq x y z
N MET A 1 1.89 -10.27 -4.02
CA MET A 1 2.80 -9.62 -3.06
C MET A 1 2.99 -8.18 -3.53
N PRO A 2 3.28 -7.21 -2.64
CA PRO A 2 3.63 -5.87 -3.10
C PRO A 2 4.98 -5.92 -3.84
N ASN A 3 5.17 -4.97 -4.74
CA ASN A 3 6.49 -4.74 -5.32
C ASN A 3 7.39 -4.02 -4.32
N TRP A 4 8.63 -4.48 -4.18
CA TRP A 4 9.64 -3.87 -3.34
C TRP A 4 10.56 -2.93 -4.11
N VAL A 5 11.04 -1.92 -3.41
CA VAL A 5 12.08 -1.01 -3.85
C VAL A 5 13.28 -1.22 -2.95
N TYR A 6 14.41 -1.54 -3.55
CA TYR A 6 15.67 -1.80 -2.88
C TYR A 6 16.48 -0.52 -2.77
N HIS A 7 17.08 -0.29 -1.60
CA HIS A 7 17.85 0.91 -1.31
C HIS A 7 19.26 0.57 -0.87
N ARG A 8 20.23 1.33 -1.40
CA ARG A 8 21.61 1.33 -0.92
C ARG A 8 22.01 2.75 -0.56
N MET A 9 22.02 3.05 0.73
CA MET A 9 22.38 4.36 1.27
C MET A 9 23.85 4.38 1.66
N ARG A 10 24.61 5.32 1.12
CA ARG A 10 25.98 5.61 1.55
C ARG A 10 26.04 6.93 2.30
N LEU A 11 26.70 6.90 3.46
CA LEU A 11 26.86 8.04 4.36
C LEU A 11 28.32 8.30 4.60
N THR A 12 28.72 9.56 4.48
CA THR A 12 30.06 10.06 4.77
C THR A 12 30.00 11.18 5.80
N GLY A 13 30.96 11.20 6.73
CA GLY A 13 31.02 12.21 7.80
C GLY A 13 32.05 11.87 8.87
N SER A 14 32.10 12.67 9.95
CA SER A 14 32.96 12.34 11.08
C SER A 14 32.48 11.08 11.80
N PRO A 15 33.37 10.33 12.47
CA PRO A 15 32.97 9.17 13.27
C PRO A 15 31.82 9.47 14.24
N GLU A 16 31.85 10.62 14.91
CA GLU A 16 30.81 11.03 15.86
C GLU A 16 29.47 11.33 15.18
N ALA A 17 29.49 11.85 13.96
CA ALA A 17 28.26 12.09 13.21
C ALA A 17 27.63 10.77 12.75
N LEU A 18 28.45 9.82 12.31
CA LEU A 18 28.01 8.48 11.91
C LEU A 18 27.45 7.68 13.09
N GLU A 19 28.13 7.71 14.25
CA GLU A 19 27.62 7.04 15.47
C GLU A 19 26.29 7.61 15.94
N ARG A 20 26.07 8.93 15.83
CA ARG A 20 24.76 9.54 16.13
C ARG A 20 23.64 9.07 15.20
N PHE A 21 23.96 8.74 13.96
CA PHE A 21 22.99 8.15 13.03
C PHE A 21 22.71 6.70 13.41
N VAL A 22 23.75 5.89 13.63
CA VAL A 22 23.60 4.47 14.00
C VAL A 22 22.81 4.30 15.29
N ALA A 23 22.99 5.20 16.27
CA ALA A 23 22.25 5.16 17.54
C ALA A 23 20.73 5.36 17.41
N GLN A 24 20.24 5.80 16.24
CA GLN A 24 18.80 5.94 15.94
C GLN A 24 18.22 4.69 15.27
N LEU A 25 19.06 3.78 14.79
CA LEU A 25 18.60 2.49 14.28
C LEU A 25 18.18 1.60 15.45
N LYS A 26 17.07 0.89 15.30
CA LYS A 26 16.62 -0.06 16.31
C LYS A 26 17.43 -1.36 16.19
N PRO A 27 17.89 -1.98 17.28
CA PRO A 27 18.38 -3.35 17.20
C PRO A 27 17.21 -4.28 16.85
N GLU A 28 17.44 -5.24 15.96
CA GLU A 28 16.45 -6.25 15.59
C GLU A 28 16.03 -7.08 16.82
N SER A 29 14.72 -7.27 16.98
CA SER A 29 14.15 -8.09 18.06
C SER A 29 14.63 -9.54 17.93
N ALA A 30 14.82 -10.24 19.04
CA ALA A 30 15.13 -11.67 19.02
C ALA A 30 14.05 -12.54 18.34
N GLU A 31 12.83 -12.02 18.17
CA GLU A 31 11.70 -12.69 17.52
C GLU A 31 11.75 -12.60 15.98
N ASP A 32 12.50 -11.64 15.44
CA ASP A 32 12.67 -11.41 13.98
C ASP A 32 13.96 -12.06 13.44
N GLN A 33 14.75 -12.70 14.31
CA GLN A 33 16.00 -13.36 13.96
C GLN A 33 15.73 -14.74 13.35
N ASP A 34 16.05 -14.88 12.07
CA ASP A 34 16.16 -16.20 11.43
C ASP A 34 17.38 -16.92 12.02
N GLN A 35 17.20 -18.10 12.60
CA GLN A 35 18.20 -18.77 13.47
C GLN A 35 19.51 -19.15 12.73
N ASP A 36 19.52 -19.06 11.40
CA ASP A 36 20.62 -19.51 10.54
C ASP A 36 21.45 -18.37 9.89
N GLN A 37 21.26 -17.08 10.27
CA GLN A 37 22.10 -15.96 9.77
C GLN A 37 22.68 -15.09 10.90
N ALA A 38 23.91 -14.59 10.71
CA ALA A 38 24.66 -13.74 11.64
C ALA A 38 24.79 -12.28 11.13
N PRO A 39 25.15 -11.28 11.96
CA PRO A 39 24.79 -11.02 13.36
C PRO A 39 23.52 -10.14 13.44
N ALA A 40 23.09 -9.76 14.66
CA ALA A 40 21.90 -8.95 14.93
C ALA A 40 21.67 -7.81 13.91
N GLY A 41 20.59 -7.91 13.14
CA GLY A 41 20.20 -6.89 12.19
C GLY A 41 19.84 -5.58 12.89
N TYR A 42 19.74 -4.52 12.11
CA TYR A 42 19.10 -3.29 12.55
C TYR A 42 17.70 -3.21 11.94
N ALA A 43 16.86 -2.35 12.49
CA ALA A 43 15.62 -1.94 11.86
C ALA A 43 15.62 -0.42 11.65
N LEU A 44 15.32 0.01 10.43
CA LEU A 44 15.12 1.39 10.04
C LEU A 44 13.68 1.78 10.31
N ASP A 45 13.41 2.23 11.54
CA ASP A 45 12.07 2.66 11.94
C ASP A 45 11.81 4.12 11.57
N PHE A 46 10.97 4.33 10.56
CA PHE A 46 10.56 5.64 10.09
C PHE A 46 9.87 6.47 11.17
N ASN A 47 9.28 5.85 12.20
CA ASN A 47 8.69 6.57 13.33
C ASN A 47 9.71 7.41 14.12
N VAL A 48 11.02 7.12 13.99
CA VAL A 48 12.07 7.94 14.60
C VAL A 48 12.06 9.37 14.02
N TRP A 49 11.80 9.51 12.72
CA TRP A 49 11.82 10.81 12.03
C TRP A 49 10.44 11.34 11.65
N ALA A 50 9.49 10.45 11.39
CA ALA A 50 8.11 10.75 11.05
C ALA A 50 7.19 9.78 11.84
N PRO A 51 6.85 10.11 13.11
CA PRO A 51 6.04 9.23 13.96
C PRO A 51 4.57 9.19 13.52
N MET A 52 4.07 7.99 13.27
CA MET A 52 2.66 7.73 13.02
C MET A 52 1.87 7.80 14.34
N PRO A 53 0.72 8.49 14.39
CA PRO A 53 -0.18 8.42 15.54
C PRO A 53 -0.69 6.98 15.77
N PRO A 54 -0.62 6.43 16.99
CA PRO A 54 -1.09 5.07 17.30
C PRO A 54 -2.57 4.83 16.96
N GLU A 55 -3.39 5.89 17.00
CA GLU A 55 -4.80 5.82 16.63
C GLU A 55 -5.04 5.50 15.15
N LEU A 56 -4.06 5.79 14.28
CA LEU A 56 -4.12 5.45 12.86
C LEU A 56 -3.69 4.00 12.60
N GLU A 57 -2.67 3.51 13.32
CA GLU A 57 -2.19 2.12 13.24
C GLU A 57 -3.27 1.10 13.63
N ALA A 58 -4.14 1.47 14.59
CA ALA A 58 -5.20 0.60 15.09
C ALA A 58 -6.34 0.34 14.08
N ILE A 59 -6.38 1.05 12.95
CA ILE A 59 -7.45 0.91 11.95
C ILE A 59 -7.00 0.03 10.79
N GLU A 60 -7.55 -1.19 10.73
CA GLU A 60 -7.41 -2.02 9.55
C GLU A 60 -8.12 -1.39 8.34
N VAL A 61 -7.41 -1.33 7.21
CA VAL A 61 -7.97 -0.86 5.94
C VAL A 61 -8.61 -2.03 5.22
N GLY A 62 -9.93 -1.97 5.04
CA GLY A 62 -10.67 -3.04 4.39
C GLY A 62 -12.18 -2.79 4.31
N GLY A 63 -12.92 -3.77 3.81
CA GLY A 63 -14.35 -3.62 3.50
C GLY A 63 -15.20 -3.19 4.69
N GLN A 64 -14.87 -3.60 5.92
CA GLN A 64 -15.62 -3.22 7.13
C GLN A 64 -15.46 -1.74 7.46
N SER A 65 -14.24 -1.20 7.36
CA SER A 65 -13.96 0.23 7.57
C SER A 65 -14.68 1.12 6.55
N GLN A 66 -14.67 0.73 5.28
CA GLN A 66 -15.34 1.43 4.19
C GLN A 66 -16.87 1.38 4.32
N LEU A 67 -17.40 0.25 4.78
CA LEU A 67 -18.82 0.12 5.06
C LEU A 67 -19.25 1.01 6.22
N GLY A 68 -18.41 1.15 7.26
CA GLY A 68 -18.62 2.11 8.34
C GLY A 68 -18.77 3.55 7.85
N ASP A 69 -17.85 3.98 6.97
CA ASP A 69 -17.88 5.32 6.36
C ASP A 69 -19.18 5.54 5.56
N ALA A 70 -19.56 4.57 4.72
CA ALA A 70 -20.77 4.62 3.92
C ALA A 70 -22.05 4.69 4.79
N LEU A 71 -22.12 3.87 5.84
CA LEU A 71 -23.24 3.89 6.77
C LEU A 71 -23.38 5.28 7.43
N LEU A 72 -22.28 5.88 7.88
CA LEU A 72 -22.32 7.21 8.51
C LEU A 72 -22.71 8.32 7.52
N ALA A 73 -22.21 8.27 6.28
CA ALA A 73 -22.60 9.23 5.25
C ALA A 73 -24.12 9.21 4.99
N HIS A 74 -24.72 8.01 4.91
CA HIS A 74 -26.16 7.86 4.67
C HIS A 74 -27.04 8.09 5.89
N MET A 75 -26.48 8.12 7.11
CA MET A 75 -27.22 8.51 8.33
C MET A 75 -27.50 10.03 8.39
N THR A 76 -26.93 10.83 7.49
CA THR A 76 -27.15 12.28 7.41
C THR A 76 -28.15 12.70 6.32
N GLU A 77 -28.61 11.78 5.47
CA GLU A 77 -29.65 12.01 4.46
C GLU A 77 -31.01 11.38 4.85
N PRO A 78 -32.14 11.88 4.32
CA PRO A 78 -33.44 11.22 4.48
C PRO A 78 -33.41 9.83 3.83
N TRP A 79 -33.42 8.81 4.68
CA TRP A 79 -33.34 7.37 4.36
C TRP A 79 -34.40 6.88 3.35
N GLU A 80 -35.48 7.65 3.12
CA GLU A 80 -36.54 7.28 2.18
C GLU A 80 -36.08 7.25 0.70
N GLY A 81 -35.10 8.07 0.32
CA GLY A 81 -34.57 8.12 -1.05
C GLY A 81 -33.61 6.98 -1.40
N PHE A 82 -32.91 6.44 -0.38
CA PHE A 82 -31.98 5.32 -0.52
C PHE A 82 -32.71 3.99 -0.75
N LEU A 83 -33.84 3.78 -0.06
CA LEU A 83 -34.68 2.59 -0.21
C LEU A 83 -35.45 2.53 -1.54
N ALA A 84 -35.62 3.67 -2.23
CA ALA A 84 -36.35 3.77 -3.50
C ALA A 84 -35.48 3.54 -4.75
N GLN A 85 -34.16 3.39 -4.59
CA GLN A 85 -33.23 3.15 -5.70
C GLN A 85 -33.00 1.65 -5.90
N ASP A 86 -33.72 1.12 -6.87
CA ASP A 86 -34.07 -0.28 -7.10
C ASP A 86 -32.91 -1.21 -7.56
N ARG A 87 -31.75 -1.13 -6.91
CA ARG A 87 -30.60 -2.03 -7.14
C ARG A 87 -29.94 -2.53 -5.85
N TRP A 88 -30.23 -1.89 -4.72
CA TRP A 88 -29.65 -2.26 -3.42
C TRP A 88 -30.58 -3.16 -2.59
N CYS A 89 -31.89 -3.22 -2.88
CA CYS A 89 -32.81 -4.16 -2.23
C CYS A 89 -32.48 -5.64 -2.48
N ALA A 90 -31.87 -5.98 -3.62
CA ALA A 90 -31.41 -7.34 -3.90
C ALA A 90 -30.09 -7.69 -3.19
N ARG A 91 -29.34 -6.69 -2.70
CA ARG A 91 -28.05 -6.87 -1.98
C ARG A 91 -28.17 -6.67 -0.47
N LEU A 92 -29.20 -5.95 -0.02
CA LEU A 92 -29.63 -5.86 1.38
C LEU A 92 -30.43 -7.10 1.84
N CYS A 93 -30.56 -8.14 1.00
CA CYS A 93 -30.90 -9.51 1.41
C CYS A 93 -29.87 -10.13 2.38
N GLN A 94 -28.79 -9.43 2.71
CA GLN A 94 -27.88 -9.76 3.80
C GLN A 94 -27.49 -8.49 4.59
N PRO A 95 -27.23 -8.66 5.88
CA PRO A 95 -27.93 -7.89 6.91
C PRO A 95 -27.14 -6.67 7.39
N LEU A 96 -27.77 -5.49 7.55
CA LEU A 96 -27.21 -4.23 8.13
C LEU A 96 -28.21 -3.50 9.17
N PRO A 97 -27.83 -2.65 10.19
CA PRO A 97 -27.99 -2.83 11.69
C PRO A 97 -28.81 -1.86 12.55
N THR A 98 -29.08 -2.20 13.82
CA THR A 98 -29.19 -1.18 14.91
C THR A 98 -27.84 -0.93 15.63
N GLU A 99 -27.29 0.27 15.78
CA GLU A 99 -27.86 1.51 16.31
C GLU A 99 -27.12 2.71 15.65
N ALA A 100 -27.74 3.72 15.05
CA ALA A 100 -29.07 4.25 15.26
C ALA A 100 -29.98 3.96 14.05
N ILE A 101 -30.82 2.96 14.21
CA ILE A 101 -31.95 2.72 13.32
C ILE A 101 -33.21 2.84 14.17
N PRO A 102 -34.26 3.57 13.72
CA PRO A 102 -35.47 3.76 14.49
C PRO A 102 -36.05 2.42 14.93
N VAL A 103 -36.55 2.34 16.16
CA VAL A 103 -37.19 1.16 16.81
C VAL A 103 -38.23 0.43 15.91
N ARG A 104 -38.75 1.10 14.87
CA ARG A 104 -39.61 0.53 13.83
C ARG A 104 -38.96 -0.57 12.97
N VAL A 105 -37.68 -0.45 12.64
CA VAL A 105 -37.00 -1.35 11.69
C VAL A 105 -36.71 -2.73 12.28
N VAL A 106 -36.56 -2.84 13.61
CA VAL A 106 -36.47 -4.14 14.30
C VAL A 106 -37.79 -4.89 14.17
N GLY A 107 -38.93 -4.18 14.28
CA GLY A 107 -40.25 -4.75 14.04
C GLY A 107 -40.44 -5.21 12.60
N ASP A 108 -39.93 -4.43 11.63
CA ASP A 108 -40.04 -4.72 10.19
C ASP A 108 -39.11 -5.86 9.75
N LEU A 109 -37.91 -5.99 10.32
CA LEU A 109 -36.98 -7.11 10.08
C LEU A 109 -37.52 -8.43 10.65
N VAL A 110 -38.16 -8.40 11.82
CA VAL A 110 -38.81 -9.57 12.42
C VAL A 110 -40.03 -10.00 11.58
N HIS A 111 -40.91 -9.07 11.20
CA HIS A 111 -42.07 -9.37 10.35
C HIS A 111 -41.66 -9.90 8.97
N TRP A 112 -40.57 -9.38 8.38
CA TRP A 112 -40.05 -9.86 7.11
C TRP A 112 -39.47 -11.28 7.22
N ALA A 113 -38.70 -11.58 8.28
CA ALA A 113 -38.17 -12.93 8.52
C ALA A 113 -39.27 -13.97 8.76
N GLU A 114 -40.34 -13.58 9.47
CA GLU A 114 -41.54 -14.41 9.69
C GLU A 114 -42.34 -14.64 8.39
N ALA A 115 -42.37 -13.66 7.47
CA ALA A 115 -43.08 -13.74 6.20
C ALA A 115 -42.40 -14.67 5.16
N GLN A 116 -41.11 -14.97 5.30
CA GLN A 116 -40.34 -15.78 4.33
C GLN A 116 -40.35 -17.29 4.59
N SER A 117 -41.09 -17.78 5.61
CA SER A 117 -41.19 -19.22 5.95
C SER A 117 -39.82 -19.90 6.09
N LEU A 118 -38.85 -19.22 6.72
CA LEU A 118 -37.52 -19.78 6.97
C LEU A 118 -37.61 -20.93 7.99
N PRO A 119 -36.96 -22.09 7.75
CA PRO A 119 -37.01 -23.20 8.69
C PRO A 119 -36.29 -22.88 10.01
N ASP A 120 -36.98 -23.15 11.11
CA ASP A 120 -36.52 -23.18 12.51
C ASP A 120 -35.96 -21.87 13.12
N ALA A 121 -36.81 -21.23 13.93
CA ALA A 121 -36.70 -19.86 14.43
C ALA A 121 -35.49 -19.52 15.34
N ALA A 122 -34.59 -20.47 15.63
CA ALA A 122 -33.37 -20.23 16.39
C ALA A 122 -32.19 -19.74 15.54
N GLN A 123 -32.09 -20.18 14.28
CA GLN A 123 -31.03 -19.75 13.36
C GLN A 123 -31.22 -18.31 12.83
N PRO A 124 -32.45 -17.85 12.49
CA PRO A 124 -32.69 -16.48 12.07
C PRO A 124 -32.34 -15.45 13.14
N LEU A 125 -32.66 -15.74 14.42
CA LEU A 125 -32.35 -14.86 15.54
C LEU A 125 -30.83 -14.74 15.73
N THR A 126 -30.11 -15.86 15.66
CA THR A 126 -28.66 -15.89 15.80
C THR A 126 -27.98 -15.18 14.62
N ALA A 127 -28.47 -15.38 13.40
CA ALA A 127 -27.97 -14.69 12.21
C ALA A 127 -28.22 -13.17 12.27
N ALA A 128 -29.40 -12.75 12.75
CA ALA A 128 -29.73 -11.34 12.95
C ALA A 128 -28.87 -10.70 14.06
N GLN A 129 -28.57 -11.43 15.14
CA GLN A 129 -27.66 -10.96 16.20
C GLN A 129 -26.22 -10.82 15.70
N THR A 130 -25.72 -11.79 14.93
CA THR A 130 -24.38 -11.73 14.33
C THR A 130 -24.26 -10.57 13.36
N ALA A 131 -25.27 -10.38 12.52
CA ALA A 131 -25.34 -9.23 11.64
C ALA A 131 -25.19 -7.93 12.43
N LEU A 132 -26.08 -7.73 13.40
CA LEU A 132 -26.14 -6.57 14.27
C LEU A 132 -24.77 -6.24 14.88
N GLN A 133 -24.04 -7.26 15.35
CA GLN A 133 -22.71 -7.10 15.90
C GLN A 133 -21.68 -6.65 14.85
N GLN A 134 -21.63 -7.29 13.67
CA GLN A 134 -20.70 -6.93 12.58
C GLN A 134 -20.81 -5.47 12.18
N LEU A 135 -22.01 -4.95 12.32
CA LEU A 135 -22.35 -3.61 11.93
C LEU A 135 -22.15 -2.54 12.97
N GLN A 136 -22.48 -2.85 14.21
CA GLN A 136 -22.07 -2.03 15.34
C GLN A 136 -20.55 -1.88 15.30
N HIS A 137 -19.84 -2.95 14.96
CA HIS A 137 -18.41 -2.91 14.69
C HIS A 137 -18.05 -2.00 13.50
N CYS A 138 -18.67 -2.16 12.32
CA CYS A 138 -18.42 -1.27 11.18
C CYS A 138 -18.70 0.21 11.49
N LEU A 139 -19.81 0.53 12.14
CA LEU A 139 -20.15 1.89 12.59
C LEU A 139 -19.14 2.42 13.60
N SER A 140 -18.63 1.58 14.50
CA SER A 140 -17.57 1.95 15.43
C SER A 140 -16.29 2.29 14.67
N LEU A 141 -15.89 1.50 13.67
CA LEU A 141 -14.73 1.79 12.82
C LEU A 141 -14.90 3.12 12.07
N GLY A 142 -16.05 3.35 11.44
CA GLY A 142 -16.35 4.61 10.75
C GLY A 142 -16.27 5.82 11.69
N ARG A 143 -16.80 5.72 12.93
CA ARG A 143 -16.70 6.79 13.93
C ARG A 143 -15.26 7.06 14.34
N THR A 144 -14.44 6.03 14.50
CA THR A 144 -13.01 6.21 14.81
C THR A 144 -12.29 6.87 13.64
N ARG A 145 -12.56 6.45 12.41
CA ARG A 145 -11.99 7.05 11.19
C ARG A 145 -12.32 8.53 11.05
N LEU A 146 -13.58 8.94 11.31
CA LEU A 146 -13.96 10.36 11.32
C LEU A 146 -13.16 11.16 12.37
N ARG A 147 -13.04 10.64 13.59
CA ARG A 147 -12.23 11.28 14.65
C ARG A 147 -10.76 11.37 14.26
N ASN A 148 -10.24 10.36 13.59
CA ASN A 148 -8.87 10.34 13.10
C ASN A 148 -8.65 11.43 12.04
N ILE A 149 -9.59 11.58 11.09
CA ILE A 149 -9.54 12.66 10.10
C ILE A 149 -9.53 14.02 10.80
N GLU A 150 -10.43 14.25 11.77
CA GLU A 150 -10.51 15.51 12.51
C GLU A 150 -9.21 15.85 13.26
N ARG A 151 -8.53 14.84 13.82
CA ARG A 151 -7.34 15.02 14.67
C ARG A 151 -6.03 15.03 13.90
N HIS A 152 -5.93 14.20 12.86
CA HIS A 152 -4.68 13.86 12.19
C HIS A 152 -4.72 14.13 10.68
N GLY A 153 -5.87 14.52 10.12
CA GLY A 153 -6.05 14.72 8.68
C GLY A 153 -6.26 13.43 7.88
N HIS A 154 -6.10 12.26 8.51
CA HIS A 154 -6.20 10.95 7.87
C HIS A 154 -7.12 10.01 8.63
N ALA A 155 -7.83 9.14 7.91
CA ALA A 155 -8.73 8.16 8.51
C ALA A 155 -8.01 6.97 9.16
N ASP A 156 -6.87 6.60 8.60
CA ASP A 156 -6.13 5.38 8.88
C ASP A 156 -4.64 5.55 8.59
N TRP A 157 -3.86 4.51 8.89
CA TRP A 157 -2.41 4.47 8.66
C TRP A 157 -2.02 4.53 7.19
N TYR A 158 -2.85 4.04 6.26
CA TYR A 158 -2.46 3.86 4.86
C TYR A 158 -2.35 5.18 4.12
N GLY A 159 -3.37 6.03 4.25
CA GLY A 159 -3.29 7.38 3.67
C GLY A 159 -2.17 8.19 4.31
N TRP A 160 -1.99 8.03 5.62
CA TRP A 160 -0.95 8.74 6.37
C TRP A 160 0.46 8.31 5.95
N SER A 161 0.72 7.01 5.80
CA SER A 161 2.06 6.49 5.45
C SER A 161 2.48 6.93 4.05
N LEU A 162 1.58 6.89 3.08
CA LEU A 162 1.86 7.39 1.74
C LEU A 162 2.24 8.88 1.74
N GLU A 163 1.57 9.72 2.54
CA GLU A 163 1.89 11.15 2.61
C GLU A 163 3.17 11.43 3.41
N HIS A 164 3.35 10.77 4.55
CA HIS A 164 4.37 11.14 5.53
C HIS A 164 5.66 10.32 5.41
N TRP A 165 5.56 9.08 4.95
CA TRP A 165 6.70 8.22 4.66
C TRP A 165 7.02 8.15 3.17
N GLY A 166 6.05 8.39 2.28
CA GLY A 166 6.22 8.28 0.83
C GLY A 166 6.07 6.85 0.30
N CYS A 167 5.93 5.87 1.18
CA CYS A 167 5.79 4.46 0.85
C CYS A 167 4.78 3.78 1.78
N LYS A 168 4.35 2.57 1.42
CA LYS A 168 3.22 1.93 2.11
C LYS A 168 3.52 1.56 3.56
N TRP A 169 4.68 0.95 3.78
CA TRP A 169 5.08 0.38 5.07
C TRP A 169 6.37 1.02 5.57
N ASN A 170 6.63 0.78 6.85
CA ASN A 170 7.84 1.20 7.52
C ASN A 170 9.09 0.50 6.92
N GLY A 171 10.28 1.04 7.16
CA GLY A 171 11.54 0.58 6.57
C GLY A 171 12.00 -0.79 7.07
N GLY A 172 11.49 -1.25 8.20
CA GLY A 172 11.69 -2.62 8.67
C GLY A 172 13.17 -2.97 8.86
N ARG A 173 13.54 -4.22 8.53
CA ARG A 173 14.93 -4.72 8.65
C ARG A 173 15.87 -3.95 7.72
N CYS A 174 17.06 -3.65 8.23
CA CYS A 174 18.14 -3.06 7.47
C CYS A 174 19.50 -3.66 7.85
N GLU A 175 20.41 -3.66 6.89
CA GLU A 175 21.77 -4.17 7.05
C GLU A 175 22.75 -3.00 7.04
N LEU A 176 23.53 -2.90 8.11
CA LEU A 176 24.51 -1.84 8.28
C LEU A 176 25.93 -2.39 8.09
N ALA A 177 26.68 -1.78 7.19
CA ALA A 177 28.09 -2.06 6.97
C ALA A 177 28.94 -0.81 7.20
N ARG A 178 30.00 -0.93 8.02
CA ARG A 178 30.99 0.12 8.19
C ARG A 178 32.12 -0.06 7.17
N LEU A 179 32.19 0.86 6.21
CA LEU A 179 33.18 0.80 5.13
C LEU A 179 34.52 1.43 5.53
N SER A 180 34.48 2.47 6.38
CA SER A 180 35.65 3.07 7.01
C SER A 180 35.29 3.80 8.32
N GLU A 181 36.23 4.49 8.94
CA GLU A 181 35.95 5.38 10.08
C GLU A 181 34.99 6.53 9.70
N THR A 182 35.02 6.94 8.43
CA THR A 182 34.27 8.09 7.90
C THR A 182 33.19 7.72 6.89
N GLU A 183 32.89 6.42 6.72
CA GLU A 183 31.90 5.94 5.75
C GLU A 183 31.09 4.74 6.26
N LEU A 184 29.77 4.80 6.06
CA LEU A 184 28.81 3.73 6.32
C LEU A 184 27.99 3.43 5.06
N ALA A 185 27.56 2.18 4.92
CA ALA A 185 26.54 1.75 3.98
C ALA A 185 25.37 1.11 4.73
N LEU A 186 24.15 1.42 4.31
CA LEU A 186 22.91 0.85 4.81
C LEU A 186 22.12 0.27 3.63
N HIS A 187 21.64 -0.96 3.78
CA HIS A 187 20.76 -1.62 2.83
C HIS A 187 19.40 -1.84 3.48
N PHE A 188 18.32 -1.49 2.79
CA PHE A 188 16.95 -1.67 3.27
C PHE A 188 15.97 -1.68 2.09
N GLU A 189 14.72 -2.06 2.37
CA GLU A 189 13.67 -2.20 1.35
C GLU A 189 12.43 -1.41 1.76
N THR A 190 11.69 -0.90 0.77
CA THR A 190 10.38 -0.27 0.99
C THR A 190 9.35 -0.75 -0.01
N ALA A 191 8.10 -0.83 0.42
CA ALA A 191 7.02 -1.22 -0.48
C ALA A 191 6.62 -0.06 -1.41
N TRP A 192 6.57 -0.36 -2.72
CA TRP A 192 6.06 0.45 -3.84
C TRP A 192 6.83 1.71 -4.23
N SER A 193 7.56 2.34 -3.31
CA SER A 193 8.18 3.64 -3.58
C SER A 193 9.37 3.90 -2.64
N PRO A 194 10.35 4.72 -3.04
CA PRO A 194 11.34 5.23 -2.10
C PRO A 194 10.70 6.09 -1.01
N PRO A 195 11.21 6.06 0.24
CA PRO A 195 10.62 6.79 1.36
C PRO A 195 11.09 8.26 1.39
N GLU A 196 11.00 8.99 0.28
CA GLU A 196 11.59 10.33 0.09
C GLU A 196 11.30 11.30 1.26
N PRO A 197 10.05 11.45 1.75
CA PRO A 197 9.77 12.30 2.90
C PRO A 197 10.54 11.94 4.17
N VAL A 198 10.83 10.65 4.41
CA VAL A 198 11.64 10.20 5.55
C VAL A 198 13.11 10.50 5.29
N LEU A 199 13.60 10.21 4.07
CA LEU A 199 14.99 10.48 3.69
C LEU A 199 15.35 11.96 3.86
N ARG A 200 14.46 12.87 3.46
CA ARG A 200 14.64 14.31 3.69
C ARG A 200 14.76 14.65 5.18
N ARG A 201 13.94 14.05 6.04
CA ARG A 201 13.98 14.28 7.49
C ARG A 201 15.26 13.72 8.14
N ILE A 202 15.72 12.55 7.68
CA ILE A 202 17.02 11.98 8.09
C ILE A 202 18.14 12.97 7.75
N VAL A 203 18.19 13.45 6.50
CA VAL A 203 19.22 14.40 6.06
C VAL A 203 19.17 15.71 6.85
N GLN A 204 17.97 16.24 7.12
CA GLN A 204 17.78 17.44 7.94
C GLN A 204 18.22 17.25 9.40
N ALA A 205 17.98 16.08 9.98
CA ALA A 205 18.43 15.74 11.33
C ALA A 205 19.96 15.54 11.42
N HIS A 206 20.59 15.22 10.29
CA HIS A 206 22.03 14.93 10.19
C HIS A 206 22.77 15.85 9.20
N PRO A 207 22.79 17.17 9.40
CA PRO A 207 23.35 18.13 8.43
C PRO A 207 24.88 18.02 8.27
N ALA A 208 25.56 17.30 9.17
CA ALA A 208 26.99 17.02 9.09
C ALA A 208 27.33 15.78 8.24
N LEU A 209 26.32 15.03 7.80
CA LEU A 209 26.48 13.89 6.92
C LEU A 209 26.26 14.31 5.46
N SER A 210 26.90 13.61 4.55
CA SER A 210 26.73 13.75 3.10
C SER A 210 26.76 12.39 2.45
N GLY A 211 26.17 12.24 1.28
CA GLY A 211 26.11 10.93 0.65
C GLY A 211 25.05 10.82 -0.44
N TRP A 212 24.65 9.59 -0.70
CA TRP A 212 23.64 9.28 -1.70
C TRP A 212 22.89 8.00 -1.35
N ILE A 213 21.74 7.81 -1.98
CA ILE A 213 20.87 6.65 -1.82
C ILE A 213 20.44 6.19 -3.20
N ASP A 214 20.96 5.04 -3.62
CA ASP A 214 20.53 4.38 -4.85
C ASP A 214 19.24 3.63 -4.56
N TYR A 215 18.22 3.77 -5.42
CA TYR A 215 16.94 3.07 -5.31
C TYR A 215 16.61 2.33 -6.61
N LEU A 216 16.04 1.14 -6.47
CA LEU A 216 15.70 0.26 -7.58
C LEU A 216 14.38 -0.47 -7.33
N ASP A 217 13.42 -0.30 -8.23
CA ASP A 217 12.20 -1.12 -8.26
C ASP A 217 12.53 -2.57 -8.65
N GLU A 218 11.94 -3.55 -7.97
CA GLU A 218 12.16 -4.98 -8.24
C GLU A 218 11.78 -5.39 -9.66
N GLY A 219 10.80 -4.71 -10.26
CA GLY A 219 10.37 -4.93 -11.63
C GLY A 219 11.16 -4.12 -12.66
N LEU A 220 12.23 -3.44 -12.23
CA LEU A 220 13.02 -2.51 -13.05
C LEU A 220 12.19 -1.37 -13.66
N GLY A 221 11.01 -1.07 -13.11
CA GLY A 221 10.09 -0.05 -13.65
C GLY A 221 10.57 1.37 -13.40
N PHE A 222 11.37 1.59 -12.36
CA PHE A 222 12.02 2.86 -12.07
C PHE A 222 13.28 2.66 -11.21
N ALA A 223 14.22 3.59 -11.34
CA ALA A 223 15.49 3.57 -10.63
C ALA A 223 16.08 4.99 -10.53
N GLY A 224 17.03 5.19 -9.63
CA GLY A 224 17.75 6.45 -9.53
C GLY A 224 18.61 6.58 -8.28
N THR A 225 19.07 7.80 -8.06
CA THR A 225 19.93 8.14 -6.92
C THR A 225 19.49 9.44 -6.28
N TYR A 226 19.14 9.41 -5.00
CA TYR A 226 19.07 10.63 -4.19
C TYR A 226 20.46 11.06 -3.78
N ARG A 227 20.80 12.34 -3.90
CA ARG A 227 22.04 12.92 -3.38
C ARG A 227 21.75 13.94 -2.30
N PHE A 228 22.57 13.97 -1.26
CA PHE A 228 22.40 14.91 -0.16
C PHE A 228 23.73 15.35 0.44
N GLY A 229 23.69 16.50 1.12
CA GLY A 229 24.84 17.09 1.80
C GLY A 229 25.22 18.47 1.28
N VAL A 230 26.36 18.98 1.76
CA VAL A 230 26.75 20.40 1.63
C VAL A 230 26.98 20.82 0.17
N GLN A 231 27.31 19.87 -0.70
CA GLN A 231 27.58 20.11 -2.12
C GLN A 231 26.31 20.10 -2.99
N VAL A 232 25.17 19.66 -2.44
CA VAL A 232 23.91 19.52 -3.17
C VAL A 232 23.08 20.80 -3.00
N PRO A 233 22.67 21.49 -4.09
CA PRO A 233 21.77 22.63 -4.00
C PRO A 233 20.47 22.28 -3.26
N GLY A 234 20.10 23.06 -2.23
CA GLY A 234 18.95 22.74 -1.38
C GLY A 234 19.16 21.57 -0.42
N GLY A 235 20.35 20.96 -0.41
CA GLY A 235 20.78 19.90 0.51
C GLY A 235 20.25 18.51 0.20
N PHE A 236 19.33 18.35 -0.76
CA PHE A 236 18.73 17.07 -1.16
C PHE A 236 18.16 17.16 -2.57
N GLU A 237 18.60 16.28 -3.47
CA GLU A 237 18.20 16.21 -4.87
C GLU A 237 17.91 14.76 -5.28
N ASP A 238 16.91 14.57 -6.15
CA ASP A 238 16.62 13.29 -6.79
C ASP A 238 17.16 13.28 -8.23
N GLN A 239 17.81 12.18 -8.62
CA GLN A 239 18.41 11.96 -9.93
C GLN A 239 17.93 10.61 -10.49
N PRO A 240 16.72 10.53 -11.06
CA PRO A 240 16.22 9.31 -11.67
C PRO A 240 17.07 8.90 -12.88
N THR A 241 17.18 7.59 -13.11
CA THR A 241 17.86 7.02 -14.29
C THR A 241 16.87 6.24 -15.15
N SER A 242 17.07 6.28 -16.46
CA SER A 242 16.37 5.38 -17.40
C SER A 242 17.06 4.02 -17.53
N ASP A 243 18.29 3.88 -17.03
CA ASP A 243 19.08 2.65 -17.08
C ASP A 243 18.97 1.87 -15.76
N ALA A 244 17.77 1.36 -15.48
CA ALA A 244 17.51 0.56 -14.27
C ALA A 244 18.32 -0.75 -14.27
N ALA A 245 18.50 -1.38 -15.44
CA ALA A 245 19.28 -2.61 -15.59
C ALA A 245 20.78 -2.39 -15.31
N GLY A 246 21.36 -1.27 -15.77
CA GLY A 246 22.73 -0.88 -15.43
C GLY A 246 22.89 -0.68 -13.92
N LEU A 247 21.99 0.07 -13.29
CA LEU A 247 22.02 0.28 -11.83
C LEU A 247 21.87 -1.03 -11.05
N ALA A 248 20.97 -1.92 -11.49
CA ALA A 248 20.78 -3.24 -10.90
C ALA A 248 22.08 -4.07 -10.90
N ARG A 249 22.80 -4.11 -12.03
CA ARG A 249 24.07 -4.83 -12.16
C ARG A 249 25.18 -4.19 -11.33
N GLU A 250 25.33 -2.87 -11.39
CA GLU A 250 26.48 -2.16 -10.82
C GLU A 250 26.38 -1.92 -9.31
N VAL A 251 25.17 -1.68 -8.81
CA VAL A 251 24.94 -1.25 -7.42
C VAL A 251 24.38 -2.37 -6.56
N PHE A 252 23.49 -3.19 -7.13
CA PHE A 252 22.78 -4.25 -6.42
C PHE A 252 23.28 -5.66 -6.75
N ASP A 253 24.26 -5.78 -7.66
CA ASP A 253 24.85 -7.05 -8.09
C ASP A 253 23.81 -8.04 -8.64
N TRP A 254 22.76 -7.54 -9.32
CA TRP A 254 21.71 -8.35 -9.91
C TRP A 254 22.10 -8.90 -11.29
N GLU A 255 21.77 -10.17 -11.52
CA GLU A 255 21.79 -10.75 -12.86
C GLU A 255 20.51 -10.35 -13.60
N VAL A 256 20.64 -9.38 -14.52
CA VAL A 256 19.52 -8.96 -15.38
C VAL A 256 19.71 -9.61 -16.75
N GLU A 257 18.78 -10.48 -17.13
CA GLU A 257 18.72 -11.06 -18.46
C GLU A 257 18.52 -9.94 -19.48
N ASP A 258 19.36 -9.91 -20.52
CA ASP A 258 19.11 -9.02 -21.64
C ASP A 258 17.89 -9.53 -22.39
N GLU A 259 16.81 -8.76 -22.46
CA GLU A 259 15.69 -9.06 -23.36
C GLU A 259 16.27 -9.06 -24.80
N GLU A 260 16.49 -10.25 -25.36
CA GLU A 260 16.76 -10.36 -26.78
C GLU A 260 15.56 -9.73 -27.52
N PRO A 261 15.79 -8.81 -28.47
CA PRO A 261 14.68 -8.24 -29.21
C PRO A 261 13.91 -9.41 -29.85
N GLU A 262 12.62 -9.50 -29.52
CA GLU A 262 11.70 -10.44 -30.16
C GLU A 262 11.96 -10.38 -31.67
N PRO A 263 12.31 -11.50 -32.33
CA PRO A 263 12.56 -11.49 -33.76
C PRO A 263 11.30 -10.95 -34.43
N ASP A 264 11.44 -9.88 -35.23
CA ASP A 264 10.35 -9.28 -36.00
C ASP A 264 9.48 -10.42 -36.55
N GLU A 265 8.23 -10.54 -36.07
CA GLU A 265 7.29 -11.52 -36.60
C GLU A 265 7.26 -11.32 -38.12
N ASP A 266 7.72 -12.33 -38.87
CA ASP A 266 7.67 -12.34 -40.33
C ASP A 266 6.29 -11.84 -40.76
N PRO A 267 6.20 -10.81 -41.64
CA PRO A 267 4.92 -10.22 -41.98
C PRO A 267 3.97 -11.31 -42.47
N ASP A 268 2.87 -11.46 -41.73
CA ASP A 268 1.83 -12.47 -41.90
C ASP A 268 1.58 -12.74 -43.41
N PRO A 269 1.69 -13.99 -43.91
CA PRO A 269 1.51 -14.27 -45.32
C PRO A 269 0.14 -13.74 -45.77
N GLN A 270 0.18 -12.78 -46.70
CA GLN A 270 -1.03 -12.08 -47.14
C GLN A 270 -2.17 -13.06 -47.44
N PRO A 271 -3.40 -12.78 -46.98
CA PRO A 271 -4.52 -13.70 -47.15
C PRO A 271 -4.69 -14.02 -48.62
N GLN A 272 -4.60 -15.31 -48.96
CA GLN A 272 -4.85 -15.81 -50.30
C GLN A 272 -6.26 -15.37 -50.71
N THR A 273 -6.36 -14.52 -51.73
CA THR A 273 -7.63 -14.10 -52.33
C THR A 273 -8.46 -15.33 -52.68
N VAL A 274 -9.55 -15.53 -51.94
CA VAL A 274 -10.59 -16.50 -52.28
C VAL A 274 -11.19 -16.03 -53.61
N ARG A 275 -10.98 -16.80 -54.69
CA ARG A 275 -11.63 -16.55 -55.98
C ARG A 275 -13.14 -16.64 -55.77
N ALA A 276 -13.84 -15.53 -55.98
CA ALA A 276 -15.29 -15.52 -56.09
C ALA A 276 -15.71 -16.46 -57.23
N LEU A 277 -16.61 -17.40 -56.94
CA LEU A 277 -17.28 -18.20 -57.95
C LEU A 277 -18.21 -17.26 -58.74
N ASP A 278 -18.00 -17.21 -60.05
CA ASP A 278 -18.73 -16.37 -61.01
C ASP A 278 -20.17 -16.91 -61.16
N GLU A 279 -21.16 -16.17 -60.64
CA GLU A 279 -22.59 -16.46 -60.83
C GLU A 279 -23.06 -16.00 -62.22
N ARG A 280 -22.51 -16.58 -63.28
CA ARG A 280 -23.03 -16.43 -64.65
C ARG A 280 -22.82 -17.69 -65.46
N GLU A 281 -23.79 -18.59 -65.41
CA GLU A 281 -24.21 -19.43 -66.54
C GLU A 281 -25.52 -20.15 -66.20
N ILE A 282 -26.65 -19.49 -66.44
CA ILE A 282 -27.95 -20.15 -66.63
C ILE A 282 -28.15 -20.27 -68.16
N PRO A 283 -28.13 -21.47 -68.76
CA PRO A 283 -28.49 -21.66 -70.15
C PRO A 283 -30.01 -21.65 -70.31
N ILE A 284 -30.47 -20.94 -71.34
CA ILE A 284 -31.85 -20.94 -71.81
C ILE A 284 -32.06 -22.21 -72.65
N ASN A 285 -32.86 -23.16 -72.16
CA ASN A 285 -33.89 -23.88 -72.92
C ASN A 285 -34.77 -24.72 -71.99
#